data_AF-A0A9E4T5W8-F1
#
_entry.id   AF-A0A9E4T5W8-F1
#
_cell.length_a   1.000
_cell.length_b   1.000
_cell.length_c   1.000
_cell.angle_alpha   90.00
_cell.angle_beta   90.00
_cell.angle_gamma   90.00
#
_symmetry.space_group_name_H-M   'P 1'
#
loop_
_entity.id
_entity.type
_entity.pdbx_description
1 polymer ?
#
loop_
_entity_poly.entity_id
_entity_poly.type
_entity_poly.pdbx_seq_one_letter_code
_entity_poly.pdbx_strand_id
1 'polypeptide(L)'
;MTTSGGNNRPGSLYGIGVGPGDPELLTIKAQRKLQSVPVICFTQLDDGKESYALSVVRGILEAANPDFLAITIPSDDDTPVSPQTWADAAKEIAGHL
;
A
#
# COMPACT_ATOMS: atom_id res chain seq x y z
N MET A 1 36.31 4.32 -9.41
CA MET A 1 35.68 3.37 -10.35
C MET A 1 35.02 2.29 -9.50
N THR A 2 33.75 2.48 -9.14
CA THR A 2 32.93 1.47 -8.48
C THR A 2 31.65 1.39 -9.29
N THR A 3 31.57 0.34 -10.10
CA THR A 3 30.40 0.03 -10.92
C THR A 3 29.33 -0.56 -10.01
N SER A 4 28.36 0.27 -9.58
CA SER A 4 27.08 -0.23 -9.07
C SER A 4 26.30 -0.78 -10.25
N GLY A 5 26.45 -2.07 -10.51
CA GLY A 5 25.55 -2.82 -11.39
C GLY A 5 24.19 -2.96 -10.70
N GLY A 6 23.38 -1.89 -10.73
CA GLY A 6 21.98 -1.96 -10.34
C GLY A 6 21.25 -2.86 -11.32
N ASN A 7 20.59 -3.91 -10.81
CA ASN A 7 19.67 -4.70 -11.63
C ASN A 7 18.60 -3.76 -12.18
N ASN A 8 18.70 -3.42 -13.48
CA ASN A 8 17.80 -2.53 -14.21
C ASN A 8 16.42 -3.17 -14.48
N ARG A 9 15.89 -3.94 -13.53
CA ARG A 9 14.56 -4.53 -13.62
C ARG A 9 13.60 -3.63 -12.87
N PRO A 10 12.59 -3.05 -13.53
CA PRO A 10 11.57 -2.28 -12.85
C PRO A 10 10.83 -3.18 -11.85
N GLY A 11 10.44 -2.60 -10.74
CA GLY A 11 9.60 -3.18 -9.72
C GLY A 11 8.19 -3.45 -10.24
N SER A 12 7.32 -3.96 -9.37
CA SER A 12 5.95 -4.28 -9.74
C SER A 12 4.98 -3.77 -8.68
N LEU A 13 3.98 -3.02 -9.13
CA LEU A 13 2.83 -2.63 -8.33
C LEU A 13 1.75 -3.71 -8.42
N TYR A 14 1.24 -4.16 -7.28
CA TYR A 14 0.18 -5.16 -7.19
C TYR A 14 -1.08 -4.55 -6.57
N GLY A 15 -2.21 -4.57 -7.28
CA GLY A 15 -3.51 -4.35 -6.67
C GLY A 15 -3.96 -5.61 -5.94
N ILE A 16 -4.07 -5.56 -4.61
CA ILE A 16 -4.47 -6.69 -3.77
C ILE A 16 -5.84 -6.42 -3.16
N GLY A 17 -6.85 -7.19 -3.57
CA GLY A 17 -8.14 -7.22 -2.89
C GLY A 17 -8.02 -7.96 -1.55
N VAL A 18 -8.48 -7.32 -0.47
CA VAL A 18 -8.38 -7.88 0.90
C VAL A 18 -9.65 -8.59 1.38
N GLY A 19 -10.66 -8.70 0.51
CA GLY A 19 -11.95 -9.28 0.88
C GLY A 19 -12.89 -8.28 1.58
N PRO A 20 -14.06 -8.73 2.06
CA PRO A 20 -15.11 -7.87 2.59
C PRO A 20 -14.93 -7.47 4.07
N GLY A 21 -13.98 -8.05 4.79
CA GLY A 21 -13.74 -7.72 6.20
C GLY A 21 -13.14 -8.83 7.04
N ASP A 22 -13.61 -10.07 6.84
CA ASP A 22 -13.08 -11.24 7.54
C ASP A 22 -11.72 -11.65 6.93
N PRO A 23 -10.61 -11.64 7.69
CA PRO A 23 -9.29 -12.02 7.19
C PRO A 23 -9.22 -13.46 6.66
N GLU A 24 -10.10 -14.36 7.12
CA GLU A 24 -10.16 -15.75 6.62
C GLU A 24 -10.67 -15.82 5.17
N LEU A 25 -11.30 -14.76 4.67
CA LEU A 25 -11.76 -14.67 3.27
C LEU A 25 -10.69 -14.16 2.30
N LEU A 26 -9.47 -13.92 2.77
CA LEU A 26 -8.33 -13.62 1.90
C LEU A 26 -8.01 -14.81 1.00
N THR A 27 -7.73 -14.51 -0.27
CA THR A 27 -7.17 -15.55 -1.14
C THR A 27 -5.76 -15.90 -0.68
N ILE A 28 -5.39 -17.18 -0.82
CA ILE A 28 -4.03 -17.65 -0.52
C ILE A 28 -2.97 -16.84 -1.30
N LYS A 29 -3.27 -16.40 -2.54
CA LYS A 29 -2.38 -15.58 -3.35
C LYS A 29 -2.19 -14.17 -2.78
N ALA A 30 -3.26 -13.54 -2.28
CA ALA A 30 -3.19 -12.23 -1.64
C ALA A 30 -2.34 -12.28 -0.38
N GLN A 31 -2.60 -13.24 0.52
CA GLN A 31 -1.82 -13.43 1.74
C GLN A 31 -0.32 -13.62 1.45
N ARG A 32 0.02 -14.52 0.52
CA ARG A 32 1.43 -14.75 0.12
C ARG A 32 2.09 -13.49 -0.40
N LYS A 33 1.37 -12.64 -1.15
CA LYS A 33 1.92 -11.39 -1.67
C LYS A 33 2.12 -10.37 -0.54
N LEU A 34 1.13 -10.16 0.31
CA LEU A 34 1.20 -9.26 1.46
C LEU A 34 2.36 -9.58 2.40
N GLN A 35 2.70 -10.87 2.56
CA GLN A 35 3.83 -11.32 3.38
C GLN A 35 5.21 -11.16 2.71
N SER A 36 5.26 -10.85 1.43
CA SER A 36 6.52 -10.87 0.63
C SER A 36 6.95 -9.52 0.09
N VAL A 37 6.03 -8.55 0.03
CA VAL A 37 6.32 -7.23 -0.53
C VAL A 37 7.00 -6.36 0.52
N PRO A 38 8.00 -5.54 0.14
CA PRO A 38 8.70 -4.67 1.08
C PRO A 38 7.88 -3.43 1.45
N VAL A 39 6.92 -3.03 0.62
CA VAL A 39 6.15 -1.79 0.79
C VAL A 39 4.66 -2.09 0.67
N ILE A 40 3.85 -1.50 1.55
CA ILE A 40 2.39 -1.51 1.51
C ILE A 40 1.89 -0.08 1.40
N CYS A 41 1.26 0.25 0.27
CA CYS A 41 0.54 1.51 0.10
C CYS A 41 -0.93 1.36 0.49
N PHE A 42 -1.46 2.33 1.26
CA PHE A 42 -2.86 2.33 1.70
C PHE A 42 -3.37 3.76 1.89
N THR A 43 -4.69 3.94 1.96
CA THR A 43 -5.27 5.27 2.25
C THR A 43 -5.36 5.52 3.74
N GLN A 44 -5.15 6.77 4.14
CA GLN A 44 -5.37 7.25 5.50
C GLN A 44 -6.21 8.52 5.41
N LEU A 45 -7.15 8.69 6.33
CA LEU A 45 -7.88 9.94 6.46
C LEU A 45 -6.97 11.01 7.11
N ASP A 46 -7.20 12.28 6.80
CA ASP A 46 -6.45 13.41 7.36
C ASP A 46 -6.65 13.63 8.88
N ASP A 47 -7.64 12.98 9.48
CA ASP A 47 -7.82 12.85 10.94
C ASP A 47 -6.92 11.76 11.57
N GLY A 48 -6.13 11.06 10.75
CA GLY A 48 -5.20 10.02 11.15
C GLY A 48 -5.77 8.59 11.07
N LYS A 49 -7.05 8.40 10.75
CA LYS A 49 -7.66 7.07 10.68
C LYS A 49 -7.16 6.27 9.48
N GLU A 50 -6.57 5.10 9.73
CA GLU A 50 -6.14 4.17 8.69
C GLU A 50 -7.33 3.55 7.94
N SER A 51 -7.13 3.15 6.67
CA SER A 51 -8.17 2.49 5.87
C SER A 51 -8.70 1.20 6.50
N TYR A 52 -9.99 0.93 6.25
CA TYR A 52 -10.60 -0.35 6.61
C TYR A 52 -9.83 -1.54 6.00
N ALA A 53 -9.38 -1.43 4.75
CA ALA A 53 -8.62 -2.48 4.08
C ALA A 53 -7.31 -2.84 4.82
N LEU A 54 -6.59 -1.83 5.36
CA LEU A 54 -5.39 -2.07 6.16
C LEU A 54 -5.75 -2.82 7.46
N SER A 55 -6.85 -2.46 8.12
CA SER A 55 -7.28 -3.12 9.35
C SER A 55 -7.57 -4.62 9.17
N VAL A 56 -8.11 -5.03 8.01
CA VAL A 56 -8.40 -6.44 7.68
C VAL A 56 -7.11 -7.27 7.63
N VAL A 57 -6.01 -6.70 7.12
CA VAL A 57 -4.75 -7.43 6.90
C VAL A 57 -3.68 -7.15 7.96
N ARG A 58 -3.98 -6.33 8.98
CA ARG A 58 -2.99 -5.82 9.94
C ARG A 58 -2.16 -6.92 10.59
N GLY A 59 -2.79 -7.98 11.08
CA GLY A 59 -2.08 -9.09 11.73
C GLY A 59 -1.14 -9.86 10.79
N ILE A 60 -1.43 -9.89 9.48
CA ILE A 60 -0.53 -10.50 8.48
C ILE A 60 0.69 -9.61 8.25
N LEU A 61 0.48 -8.28 8.21
CA LEU A 61 1.54 -7.32 7.93
C LEU A 61 2.47 -7.09 9.13
N GLU A 62 1.98 -7.16 10.36
CA GLU A 62 2.81 -7.06 11.56
C GLU A 62 3.90 -8.15 11.60
N ALA A 63 3.58 -9.36 11.16
CA ALA A 63 4.56 -10.44 11.04
C ALA A 63 5.57 -10.23 9.90
N ALA A 64 5.16 -9.55 8.82
CA ALA A 64 5.99 -9.28 7.66
C ALA A 64 6.87 -8.02 7.80
N ASN A 65 6.45 -7.07 8.66
CA ASN A 65 7.09 -5.80 8.93
C ASN A 65 7.51 -5.02 7.65
N PRO A 66 6.57 -4.71 6.73
CA PRO A 66 6.85 -3.90 5.55
C PRO A 66 6.95 -2.41 5.90
N ASP A 67 7.50 -1.63 4.98
CA ASP A 67 7.38 -0.17 5.01
C ASP A 67 5.95 0.23 4.63
N PHE A 68 5.39 1.15 5.41
CA PHE A 68 4.02 1.64 5.24
C PHE A 68 4.03 3.00 4.54
N LEU A 69 3.35 3.08 3.40
CA LEU A 69 3.21 4.30 2.61
C LEU A 69 1.74 4.75 2.64
N ALA A 70 1.46 5.77 3.44
CA ALA A 70 0.11 6.31 3.61
C ALA A 70 -0.20 7.37 2.56
N ILE A 71 -1.33 7.21 1.87
CA ILE A 71 -1.90 8.21 0.97
C ILE A 71 -3.00 8.95 1.74
N THR A 72 -2.70 10.15 2.21
CA THR A 72 -3.65 10.95 2.99
C THR A 72 -4.75 11.52 2.10
N ILE A 73 -6.00 11.25 2.45
CA ILE A 73 -7.20 11.77 1.79
C ILE A 73 -8.09 12.52 2.80
N PRO A 74 -8.95 13.45 2.35
CA PRO A 74 -9.89 14.13 3.23
C PRO A 74 -10.77 13.14 4.01
N SER A 75 -11.00 13.41 5.29
CA SER A 75 -11.97 12.68 6.12
C SER A 75 -13.42 13.08 5.86
N ASP A 76 -13.64 14.24 5.23
CA ASP A 76 -14.95 14.75 4.86
C ASP A 76 -15.46 14.12 3.55
N ASP A 77 -16.60 13.41 3.62
CA ASP A 77 -17.21 12.70 2.48
C ASP A 77 -17.66 13.65 1.35
N ASP A 78 -17.95 14.92 1.68
CA ASP A 78 -18.36 15.94 0.70
C ASP A 78 -17.16 16.60 0.00
N THR A 79 -15.94 16.37 0.48
CA THR A 79 -14.71 16.90 -0.10
C THR A 79 -14.09 15.88 -1.04
N PRO A 80 -14.12 16.11 -2.38
CA PRO A 80 -13.49 15.18 -3.30
C PRO A 80 -11.97 15.17 -3.13
N VAL A 81 -11.37 13.97 -3.24
CA VAL A 81 -9.91 13.84 -3.26
C VAL A 81 -9.35 14.57 -4.48
N SER A 82 -8.40 15.47 -4.27
CA SER A 82 -7.75 16.21 -5.35
C SER A 82 -7.03 15.26 -6.32
N PRO A 83 -7.12 15.46 -7.65
CA PRO A 83 -6.28 14.74 -8.62
C PRO A 83 -4.78 14.85 -8.34
N GLN A 84 -4.35 15.95 -7.72
CA GLN A 84 -2.96 16.18 -7.35
C GLN A 84 -2.48 15.18 -6.28
N THR A 85 -3.34 14.85 -5.30
CA THR A 85 -3.05 13.84 -4.27
C THR A 85 -2.70 12.49 -4.90
N TRP A 86 -3.48 12.05 -5.90
CA TRP A 86 -3.20 10.81 -6.62
C TRP A 86 -1.95 10.91 -7.49
N ALA A 87 -1.70 12.05 -8.13
CA ALA A 87 -0.50 12.26 -8.93
C ALA A 87 0.78 12.23 -8.07
N ASP A 88 0.75 12.79 -6.88
CA ASP A 88 1.89 12.79 -5.96
C ASP A 88 2.10 11.42 -5.32
N ALA A 89 1.02 10.74 -4.91
CA ALA A 89 1.09 9.34 -4.48
C ALA A 89 1.68 8.42 -5.56
N ALA A 90 1.32 8.61 -6.83
CA ALA A 90 1.88 7.84 -7.94
C ALA A 90 3.38 8.08 -8.11
N LYS A 91 3.87 9.31 -7.95
CA LYS A 91 5.31 9.63 -7.98
C LYS A 91 6.05 8.98 -6.81
N GLU A 92 5.46 9.02 -5.62
CA GLU A 92 6.06 8.42 -4.43
C GLU A 92 6.17 6.91 -4.58
N ILE A 93 5.08 6.23 -4.97
CA ILE A 93 5.07 4.79 -5.28
C ILE A 93 6.11 4.46 -6.35
N ALA A 94 6.23 5.26 -7.40
CA ALA A 94 7.23 5.04 -8.45
C ALA A 94 8.68 5.13 -7.95
N GLY A 95 8.96 5.84 -6.87
CA GLY A 95 10.27 5.86 -6.22
C GLY A 95 10.69 4.52 -5.58
N HIS A 96 9.72 3.61 -5.37
CA HIS A 96 9.95 2.27 -4.83
C HIS A 96 9.99 1.17 -5.91
N LEU A 97 9.87 1.53 -7.19
CA LEU A 97 9.86 0.60 -8.33
C LEU A 97 11.15 0.66 -9.15
#